data_AF-S7S548-F1
#
_entry.id   AF-S7S548-F1
#
_cell.length_a   1.000
_cell.length_b   1.000
_cell.length_c   1.000
_cell.angle_alpha   90.00
_cell.angle_beta   90.00
_cell.angle_gamma   90.00
#
_symmetry.space_group_name_H-M   'P 1'
#
loop_
_entity.id
_entity.type
_entity.pdbx_description
1 polymer ?
#
loop_
_entity_poly.entity_id
_entity_poly.type
_entity_poly.pdbx_seq_one_letter_code
_entity_poly.pdbx_strand_id
1 'polypeptide(L)'
;MAGNPTEEWVKNMQDAGSFDDEEEPPISIEQFFSLTGIKFMDELTVPRRSTFHRAGIQARNRRDSATSDTGEEPVIPLAEYVVAMTVDVPQLELYSHVAQDLQAWIEHSKANFKQAEAECAKVTPELFREYSRCSEEDRPDFQQSLKLIKSHAHDQAKSQWYEWKLQWVEQLQETADQGFADLEADAKVLESLTRQVQDLLPSLREEYEQAIRELEQEQAEVDELERSDQSYLNELKATIAEQDFALDSFRTEISESKAKLANLSEKLEEIEQQKKESMQAISDAERMAHVQKNSTKAEVFKLRDELDSIQNLHYWRPSKIQSDMIELIYDSRYLVSIPCTKFKPVRHEFSVTRLTDPSTRRRDDFPKLTEYSFKAGMHQVMTDQTIVNVRQIVHRMSDIWAACAQLRQQFTFLGVKFPTSVRIDLSGGDKPPGLIAVAAILYAGKRAKALVKFSFDADTFFRWPKSIDSLKCDVEVAYGPIESTPIQNAVRGRLAKATPADNHGCLLDACIEGSEQYD
;
A
#
# COMPACT_ATOMS: atom_id res chain seq x y z
N MET A 1 -97.25 -59.09 17.22
CA MET A 1 -98.52 -59.26 16.50
C MET A 1 -98.68 -58.09 15.55
N ALA A 2 -98.26 -58.30 14.31
CA ALA A 2 -98.63 -57.64 13.06
C ALA A 2 -97.73 -58.33 12.02
N GLY A 3 -98.29 -59.25 11.23
CA GLY A 3 -97.56 -59.98 10.20
C GLY A 3 -97.06 -59.02 9.13
N ASN A 4 -95.88 -59.30 8.57
CA ASN A 4 -95.29 -58.52 7.49
C ASN A 4 -96.08 -58.81 6.19
N PRO A 5 -96.79 -57.82 5.61
CA PRO A 5 -97.72 -58.06 4.50
C PRO A 5 -97.03 -58.60 3.24
N THR A 6 -95.73 -58.35 3.08
CA THR A 6 -94.90 -58.89 2.00
C THR A 6 -94.63 -60.39 2.13
N GLU A 7 -94.53 -60.94 3.34
CA GLU A 7 -94.34 -62.39 3.54
C GLU A 7 -95.65 -63.17 3.37
N GLU A 8 -96.79 -62.57 3.71
CA GLU A 8 -98.12 -63.14 3.43
C GLU A 8 -98.45 -63.11 1.93
N TRP A 9 -98.01 -62.09 1.19
CA TRP A 9 -98.14 -62.02 -0.27
C TRP A 9 -97.31 -63.09 -0.99
N VAL A 10 -96.04 -63.29 -0.59
CA VAL A 10 -95.16 -64.33 -1.14
C VAL A 10 -95.71 -65.74 -0.83
N LYS A 11 -96.33 -65.93 0.33
CA LYS A 11 -96.92 -67.22 0.71
C LYS A 11 -98.24 -67.49 -0.02
N ASN A 12 -99.06 -66.46 -0.27
CA ASN A 12 -100.26 -66.59 -1.11
C ASN A 12 -99.93 -66.81 -2.60
N MET A 13 -98.79 -66.34 -3.08
CA MET A 13 -98.30 -66.65 -4.44
C MET A 13 -97.83 -68.11 -4.61
N GLN A 14 -97.43 -68.78 -3.53
CA GLN A 14 -96.94 -70.17 -3.58
C GLN A 14 -98.05 -71.23 -3.42
N ASP A 15 -99.22 -70.88 -2.86
CA ASP A 15 -100.32 -71.83 -2.57
C ASP A 15 -101.47 -71.76 -3.59
N ALA A 16 -101.36 -70.89 -4.61
CA ALA A 16 -102.30 -70.82 -5.73
C ALA A 16 -101.82 -71.67 -6.91
N GLY A 17 -101.98 -73.00 -6.77
CA GLY A 17 -102.30 -73.91 -7.87
C GLY A 17 -101.25 -74.12 -8.96
N SER A 18 -100.70 -75.34 -8.99
CA SER A 18 -100.20 -75.97 -10.21
C SER A 18 -101.31 -75.98 -11.28
N PHE A 19 -101.20 -75.09 -12.25
CA PHE A 19 -101.99 -75.10 -13.48
C PHE A 19 -101.05 -75.45 -14.64
N ASP A 20 -101.53 -76.36 -15.48
CA ASP A 20 -100.84 -77.00 -16.60
C ASP A 20 -99.85 -76.09 -17.34
N ASP A 21 -98.70 -76.68 -17.68
CA ASP A 21 -97.86 -76.25 -18.80
C ASP A 21 -98.65 -76.44 -20.11
N GLU A 22 -99.71 -75.65 -20.31
CA GLU A 22 -100.08 -75.29 -21.68
C GLU A 22 -98.90 -74.45 -22.18
N GLU A 23 -98.18 -74.97 -23.19
CA GLU A 23 -97.21 -74.21 -23.98
C GLU A 23 -97.94 -73.02 -24.63
N GLU A 24 -98.15 -71.97 -23.84
CA GLU A 24 -98.58 -70.66 -24.34
C GLU A 24 -97.54 -70.26 -25.40
N PRO A 25 -97.99 -69.81 -26.58
CA PRO A 25 -97.09 -69.47 -27.67
C PRO A 25 -96.08 -68.42 -27.18
N PRO A 26 -94.78 -68.59 -27.48
CA PRO A 26 -93.75 -67.73 -26.93
C PRO A 26 -94.04 -66.28 -27.32
N ILE A 27 -94.21 -65.42 -26.31
CA ILE A 27 -94.50 -64.01 -26.50
C ILE A 27 -93.18 -63.27 -26.72
N SER A 28 -93.02 -62.66 -27.89
CA SER A 28 -91.87 -61.79 -28.18
C SER A 28 -91.96 -60.47 -27.40
N ILE A 29 -90.86 -59.76 -27.19
CA ILE A 29 -90.89 -58.49 -26.44
C ILE A 29 -91.73 -57.45 -27.21
N GLU A 30 -91.62 -57.43 -28.55
CA GLU A 30 -92.44 -56.59 -29.43
C GLU A 30 -93.95 -56.89 -29.28
N GLN A 31 -94.30 -58.17 -29.18
CA GLN A 31 -95.68 -58.62 -29.00
C GLN A 31 -96.20 -58.23 -27.61
N PHE A 32 -95.39 -58.40 -26.56
CA PHE A 32 -95.74 -58.01 -25.19
C PHE A 32 -96.01 -56.50 -25.06
N PHE A 33 -95.17 -55.66 -25.68
CA PHE A 33 -95.39 -54.21 -25.67
C PHE A 33 -96.62 -53.79 -26.47
N SER A 34 -96.96 -54.53 -27.53
CA SER A 34 -98.21 -54.35 -28.27
C SER A 34 -99.44 -54.70 -27.43
N LEU A 35 -99.38 -55.77 -26.63
CA LEU A 35 -100.46 -56.22 -25.74
C LEU A 35 -100.68 -55.31 -24.52
N THR A 36 -99.60 -54.71 -24.00
CA THR A 36 -99.64 -53.80 -22.84
C THR A 36 -99.90 -52.34 -23.22
N GLY A 37 -99.81 -52.00 -24.52
CA GLY A 37 -99.95 -50.64 -25.01
C GLY A 37 -98.78 -49.72 -24.63
N ILE A 38 -97.66 -50.30 -24.17
CA ILE A 38 -96.48 -49.56 -23.76
C ILE A 38 -95.63 -49.27 -24.98
N LYS A 39 -95.62 -48.01 -25.40
CA LYS A 39 -94.76 -47.54 -26.50
C LYS A 39 -93.57 -46.79 -25.96
N PHE A 40 -92.37 -47.10 -26.43
CA PHE A 40 -91.18 -46.30 -26.18
C PHE A 40 -91.08 -45.18 -27.22
N MET A 41 -90.24 -44.19 -26.96
CA MET A 41 -90.10 -43.00 -27.81
C MET A 41 -89.28 -43.29 -29.09
N ASP A 42 -89.63 -44.34 -29.84
CA ASP A 42 -88.93 -44.76 -31.07
C ASP A 42 -89.17 -43.80 -32.25
N GLU A 43 -90.23 -43.00 -32.18
CA GLU A 43 -90.63 -42.03 -33.20
C GLU A 43 -90.30 -40.57 -32.82
N LEU A 44 -89.28 -40.35 -31.98
CA LEU A 44 -88.71 -39.02 -31.83
C LEU A 44 -87.96 -38.64 -33.11
N THR A 45 -88.71 -38.18 -34.11
CA THR A 45 -88.14 -37.36 -35.19
C THR A 45 -87.66 -36.07 -34.54
N VAL A 46 -86.36 -35.98 -34.28
CA VAL A 46 -85.75 -34.72 -33.83
C VAL A 46 -86.12 -33.66 -34.87
N PRO A 47 -86.86 -32.61 -34.50
CA PRO A 47 -87.09 -31.51 -35.42
C PRO A 47 -85.70 -31.02 -35.84
N ARG A 48 -85.42 -30.97 -37.15
CA ARG A 48 -84.26 -30.25 -37.71
C ARG A 48 -84.44 -28.75 -37.42
N ARG A 49 -84.48 -28.34 -36.15
CA ARG A 49 -84.40 -26.95 -35.76
C ARG A 49 -82.92 -26.62 -35.72
N SER A 50 -82.52 -25.91 -36.77
CA SER A 50 -81.35 -25.03 -36.87
C SER A 50 -81.36 -23.95 -35.76
N THR A 51 -81.50 -24.36 -34.50
CA THR A 51 -81.50 -23.50 -33.32
C THR A 51 -80.63 -24.12 -32.24
N PHE A 52 -79.55 -24.81 -32.62
CA PHE A 52 -78.35 -24.67 -31.81
C PHE A 52 -77.99 -23.20 -31.89
N HIS A 53 -78.31 -22.47 -30.82
CA HIS A 53 -77.67 -21.20 -30.57
C HIS A 53 -76.18 -21.45 -30.84
N ARG A 54 -75.61 -20.72 -31.81
CA ARG A 54 -74.18 -20.46 -31.87
C ARG A 54 -73.83 -19.68 -30.60
N ALA A 55 -73.85 -20.35 -29.45
CA ALA A 55 -73.42 -19.83 -28.17
C ALA A 55 -71.91 -19.99 -28.17
N GLY A 56 -71.22 -19.04 -28.82
CA GLY A 56 -69.78 -19.06 -29.03
C GLY A 56 -69.43 -18.38 -30.36
N ILE A 57 -69.89 -18.96 -31.48
CA ILE A 57 -69.68 -18.43 -32.83
C ILE A 57 -70.72 -17.35 -33.18
N GLN A 58 -70.95 -16.40 -32.29
CA GLN A 58 -71.38 -15.09 -32.75
C GLN A 58 -70.13 -14.41 -33.28
N ALA A 59 -70.19 -13.91 -34.51
CA ALA A 59 -69.26 -12.88 -34.98
C ALA A 59 -69.41 -11.67 -34.04
N ARG A 60 -68.78 -11.72 -32.87
CA ARG A 60 -68.65 -10.59 -31.96
C ARG A 60 -67.82 -9.57 -32.73
N ASN A 61 -68.54 -8.59 -33.28
CA ASN A 61 -68.02 -7.40 -33.95
C ASN A 61 -67.45 -7.56 -35.37
N ARG A 62 -68.17 -8.21 -36.30
CA ARG A 62 -68.08 -7.83 -37.73
C ARG A 62 -68.90 -6.57 -38.05
N ARG A 63 -68.89 -5.56 -37.17
CA ARG A 63 -69.61 -4.30 -37.39
C ARG A 63 -68.78 -3.02 -37.25
N ASP A 64 -67.49 -3.12 -36.99
CA ASP A 64 -66.57 -1.98 -37.11
C ASP A 64 -65.43 -2.31 -38.09
N SER A 65 -65.79 -2.37 -39.37
CA SER A 65 -64.96 -1.99 -40.53
C SER A 65 -65.63 -2.51 -41.80
N ALA A 66 -66.82 -1.98 -42.09
CA ALA A 66 -67.35 -1.96 -43.46
C ALA A 66 -66.87 -0.66 -44.15
N THR A 67 -65.58 -0.34 -44.03
CA THR A 67 -64.92 0.74 -44.77
C THR A 67 -63.44 0.42 -44.95
N SER A 68 -63.13 -0.54 -45.81
CA SER A 68 -61.88 -0.50 -46.57
C SER A 68 -62.20 -1.01 -47.97
N ASP A 69 -62.39 -0.07 -48.88
CA ASP A 69 -62.54 -0.25 -50.33
C ASP A 69 -61.19 -0.64 -50.98
N THR A 70 -60.41 -1.45 -50.27
CA THR A 70 -59.10 -1.97 -50.65
C THR A 70 -59.20 -3.46 -50.39
N GLY A 71 -59.09 -4.28 -51.44
CA GLY A 71 -59.31 -5.74 -51.42
C GLY A 71 -58.31 -6.55 -50.59
N GLU A 72 -58.02 -6.11 -49.38
CA GLU A 72 -57.21 -6.78 -48.38
C GLU A 72 -58.11 -7.69 -47.55
N GLU A 73 -57.64 -8.93 -47.34
CA GLU A 73 -58.36 -9.92 -46.55
C GLU A 73 -58.55 -9.42 -45.11
N PRO A 74 -59.74 -9.61 -44.51
CA PRO A 74 -59.97 -9.19 -43.13
C PRO A 74 -59.04 -9.95 -42.18
N VAL A 75 -58.11 -9.24 -41.56
CA VAL A 75 -57.16 -9.79 -40.58
C VAL A 75 -57.94 -10.23 -39.34
N ILE A 76 -57.92 -11.53 -39.07
CA ILE A 76 -58.56 -12.10 -37.88
C ILE A 76 -57.72 -11.72 -36.64
N PRO A 77 -58.32 -11.09 -35.61
CA PRO A 77 -57.61 -10.74 -34.39
C PRO A 77 -57.04 -11.99 -33.70
N LEU A 78 -55.81 -11.88 -33.15
CA LEU A 78 -55.17 -12.98 -32.42
C LEU A 78 -56.04 -13.51 -31.26
N ALA A 79 -56.78 -12.63 -30.59
CA ALA A 79 -57.69 -13.02 -29.53
C ALA A 79 -58.78 -14.00 -30.01
N GLU A 80 -59.27 -13.85 -31.23
CA GLU A 80 -60.25 -14.77 -31.82
C GLU A 80 -59.62 -16.13 -32.12
N TYR A 81 -58.36 -16.16 -32.57
CA TYR A 81 -57.62 -17.41 -32.78
C TYR A 81 -57.40 -18.17 -31.48
N VAL A 82 -57.03 -17.45 -30.42
CA VAL A 82 -56.81 -18.04 -29.08
C VAL A 82 -58.10 -18.63 -28.53
N VAL A 83 -59.22 -17.88 -28.58
CA VAL A 83 -60.54 -18.39 -28.16
C VAL A 83 -60.94 -19.61 -28.98
N ALA A 84 -60.70 -19.59 -30.29
CA ALA A 84 -61.00 -20.72 -31.15
C ALA A 84 -60.18 -21.96 -30.74
N MET A 85 -58.89 -21.79 -30.44
CA MET A 85 -58.00 -22.90 -30.05
C MET A 85 -58.26 -23.43 -28.64
N THR A 86 -58.62 -22.58 -27.67
CA THR A 86 -58.78 -22.99 -26.26
C THR A 86 -60.21 -23.41 -25.91
N VAL A 87 -61.21 -22.94 -26.65
CA VAL A 87 -62.62 -23.20 -26.35
C VAL A 87 -63.32 -23.90 -27.51
N ASP A 88 -63.36 -23.30 -28.70
CA ASP A 88 -64.22 -23.80 -29.78
C ASP A 88 -63.72 -25.13 -30.37
N VAL A 89 -62.40 -25.28 -30.58
CA VAL A 89 -61.81 -26.51 -31.12
C VAL A 89 -61.96 -27.68 -30.15
N PRO A 90 -61.58 -27.57 -28.85
CA PRO A 90 -61.83 -28.63 -27.88
C PRO A 90 -63.31 -29.00 -27.75
N GLN A 91 -64.21 -28.02 -27.83
CA GLN A 91 -65.65 -28.26 -27.82
C GLN A 91 -66.12 -29.06 -29.05
N LEU A 92 -65.61 -28.74 -30.24
CA LEU A 92 -65.93 -29.47 -31.47
C LEU A 92 -65.36 -30.89 -31.45
N GLU A 93 -64.13 -31.06 -30.96
CA GLU A 93 -63.50 -32.38 -30.79
C GLU A 93 -64.31 -33.24 -29.82
N LEU A 94 -64.72 -32.67 -28.68
CA LEU A 94 -65.57 -33.36 -27.73
C LEU A 94 -66.92 -33.75 -28.34
N TYR A 95 -67.56 -32.88 -29.11
CA TYR A 95 -68.81 -33.22 -29.79
C TYR A 95 -68.64 -34.35 -30.80
N SER A 96 -67.51 -34.39 -31.52
CA SER A 96 -67.18 -35.50 -32.41
C SER A 96 -67.03 -36.81 -31.63
N HIS A 97 -66.30 -36.78 -30.52
CA HIS A 97 -66.09 -37.94 -29.66
C HIS A 97 -67.39 -38.44 -29.02
N VAL A 98 -68.17 -37.53 -28.42
CA VAL A 98 -69.47 -37.84 -27.82
C VAL A 98 -70.45 -38.41 -28.84
N ALA A 99 -70.46 -37.90 -30.07
CA ALA A 99 -71.31 -38.45 -31.13
C ALA A 99 -70.91 -39.89 -31.50
N GLN A 100 -69.61 -40.19 -31.57
CA GLN A 100 -69.10 -41.54 -31.81
C GLN A 100 -69.44 -42.48 -30.66
N ASP A 101 -69.24 -42.05 -29.41
CA ASP A 101 -69.55 -42.84 -28.21
C ASP A 101 -71.05 -43.14 -28.11
N LEU A 102 -71.90 -42.14 -28.36
CA LEU A 102 -73.35 -42.33 -28.38
C LEU A 102 -73.77 -43.29 -29.49
N GLN A 103 -73.15 -43.20 -30.67
CA GLN A 103 -73.44 -44.12 -31.75
C GLN A 103 -73.04 -45.55 -31.38
N ALA A 104 -71.85 -45.75 -30.81
CA ALA A 104 -71.39 -47.04 -30.31
C ALA A 104 -72.32 -47.58 -29.20
N TRP A 105 -72.77 -46.73 -28.29
CA TRP A 105 -73.71 -47.09 -27.22
C TRP A 105 -75.08 -47.50 -27.78
N ILE A 106 -75.58 -46.80 -28.80
CA ILE A 106 -76.82 -47.17 -29.51
C ILE A 106 -76.66 -48.51 -30.22
N GLU A 107 -75.53 -48.74 -30.90
CA GLU A 107 -75.25 -50.00 -31.58
C GLU A 107 -75.17 -51.18 -30.60
N HIS A 108 -74.49 -50.98 -29.47
CA HIS A 108 -74.43 -51.95 -28.37
C HIS A 108 -75.81 -52.20 -27.74
N SER A 109 -76.59 -51.15 -27.49
CA SER A 109 -77.97 -51.26 -26.97
C SER A 109 -78.88 -52.04 -27.93
N LYS A 110 -78.78 -51.79 -29.24
CA LYS A 110 -79.50 -52.57 -30.26
C LYS A 110 -79.07 -54.04 -30.29
N ALA A 111 -77.79 -54.33 -30.12
CA ALA A 111 -77.29 -55.70 -30.03
C ALA A 111 -77.84 -56.41 -28.79
N ASN A 112 -77.82 -55.73 -27.63
CA ASN A 112 -78.39 -56.25 -26.38
C ASN A 112 -79.91 -56.48 -26.51
N PHE A 113 -80.65 -55.58 -27.15
CA PHE A 113 -82.08 -55.77 -27.39
C PHE A 113 -82.35 -56.99 -28.27
N LYS A 114 -81.60 -57.17 -29.37
CA LYS A 114 -81.71 -58.37 -30.23
C LYS A 114 -81.39 -59.65 -29.48
N GLN A 115 -80.40 -59.62 -28.59
CA GLN A 115 -80.07 -60.77 -27.75
C GLN A 115 -81.21 -61.06 -26.77
N ALA A 116 -81.74 -60.04 -26.08
CA ALA A 116 -82.88 -60.18 -25.17
C ALA A 116 -84.13 -60.70 -25.90
N GLU A 117 -84.40 -60.25 -27.12
CA GLU A 117 -85.50 -60.75 -27.98
C GLU A 117 -85.31 -62.25 -28.26
N ALA A 118 -84.10 -62.66 -28.65
CA ALA A 118 -83.77 -64.05 -28.94
C ALA A 118 -83.84 -64.94 -27.68
N GLU A 119 -83.52 -64.40 -26.50
CA GLU A 119 -83.67 -65.09 -25.21
C GLU A 119 -85.15 -65.21 -24.82
N CYS A 120 -85.95 -64.15 -24.96
CA CYS A 120 -87.39 -64.18 -24.69
C CYS A 120 -88.16 -65.12 -25.63
N ALA A 121 -87.71 -65.25 -26.89
CA ALA A 121 -88.27 -66.20 -27.84
C ALA A 121 -87.96 -67.66 -27.48
N LYS A 122 -86.84 -67.93 -26.77
CA LYS A 122 -86.48 -69.27 -26.27
C LYS A 122 -87.20 -69.60 -24.97
N VAL A 123 -87.25 -68.64 -24.04
CA VAL A 123 -87.89 -68.78 -22.72
C VAL A 123 -88.68 -67.51 -22.45
N THR A 124 -90.00 -67.61 -22.49
CA THR A 124 -90.88 -66.47 -22.23
C THR A 124 -90.74 -66.03 -20.76
N PRO A 125 -90.38 -64.75 -20.49
CA PRO A 125 -90.23 -64.24 -19.14
C PRO A 125 -91.50 -64.41 -18.30
N GLU A 126 -91.33 -64.64 -16.99
CA GLU A 126 -92.45 -64.84 -16.05
C GLU A 126 -93.41 -63.65 -16.05
N LEU A 127 -92.89 -62.43 -16.14
CA LEU A 127 -93.69 -61.20 -16.26
C LEU A 127 -94.66 -61.22 -17.45
N PHE A 128 -94.29 -61.86 -18.57
CA PHE A 128 -95.14 -61.93 -19.76
C PHE A 128 -96.27 -62.93 -19.56
N ARG A 129 -95.99 -64.04 -18.87
CA ARG A 129 -96.96 -65.08 -18.50
C ARG A 129 -97.93 -64.60 -17.42
N GLU A 130 -97.45 -63.82 -16.45
CA GLU A 130 -98.30 -63.22 -15.43
C GLU A 130 -99.29 -62.22 -16.05
N TYR A 131 -98.86 -61.44 -17.05
CA TYR A 131 -99.74 -60.53 -17.78
C TYR A 131 -100.78 -61.26 -18.65
N SER A 132 -100.41 -62.36 -19.34
CA SER A 132 -101.36 -63.14 -20.16
C SER A 132 -102.45 -63.78 -19.29
N ARG A 133 -102.10 -64.21 -18.08
CA ARG A 133 -103.01 -64.85 -17.10
C ARG A 133 -103.81 -63.87 -16.24
N CYS A 134 -103.45 -62.59 -16.26
CA CYS A 134 -104.09 -61.54 -15.46
C CYS A 134 -105.57 -61.33 -15.84
N SER A 135 -106.44 -61.26 -14.83
CA SER A 135 -107.88 -61.03 -14.98
C SER A 135 -108.17 -59.64 -15.58
N GLU A 136 -109.33 -59.43 -16.22
CA GLU A 136 -109.66 -58.11 -16.79
C GLU A 136 -109.72 -56.99 -15.74
N GLU A 137 -109.93 -57.32 -14.46
CA GLU A 137 -110.00 -56.38 -13.34
C GLU A 137 -108.61 -55.94 -12.84
N ASP A 138 -107.60 -56.82 -12.88
CA ASP A 138 -106.25 -56.56 -12.35
C ASP A 138 -105.26 -56.02 -13.41
N ARG A 139 -105.58 -56.20 -14.71
CA ARG A 139 -104.81 -55.64 -15.84
C ARG A 139 -104.49 -54.14 -15.73
N PRO A 140 -105.40 -53.23 -15.32
CA PRO A 140 -105.08 -51.79 -15.23
C PRO A 140 -103.99 -51.49 -14.20
N ASP A 141 -103.97 -52.18 -13.05
CA ASP A 141 -102.98 -51.98 -12.00
C ASP A 141 -101.60 -52.51 -12.44
N PHE A 142 -101.57 -53.64 -13.15
CA PHE A 142 -100.36 -54.17 -13.77
C PHE A 142 -99.83 -53.25 -14.87
N GLN A 143 -100.71 -52.68 -15.70
CA GLN A 143 -100.30 -51.66 -16.68
C GLN A 143 -99.77 -50.39 -16.01
N GLN A 144 -100.30 -50.00 -14.85
CA GLN A 144 -99.80 -48.86 -14.08
C GLN A 144 -98.39 -49.13 -13.52
N SER A 145 -98.12 -50.32 -13.00
CA SER A 145 -96.78 -50.69 -12.50
C SER A 145 -95.74 -50.69 -13.63
N LEU A 146 -96.09 -51.24 -14.80
CA LEU A 146 -95.21 -51.20 -15.97
C LEU A 146 -94.97 -49.77 -16.48
N LYS A 147 -96.00 -48.90 -16.44
CA LYS A 147 -95.84 -47.47 -16.75
C LYS A 147 -94.91 -46.77 -15.74
N LEU A 148 -94.98 -47.12 -14.46
CA LEU A 148 -94.09 -46.58 -13.43
C LEU A 148 -92.64 -47.04 -13.65
N ILE A 149 -92.42 -48.34 -13.93
CA ILE A 149 -91.09 -48.90 -14.26
C ILE A 149 -90.52 -48.20 -15.50
N LYS A 150 -91.36 -48.00 -16.53
CA LYS A 150 -90.96 -47.23 -17.72
C LYS A 150 -90.55 -45.80 -17.36
N SER A 151 -91.33 -45.09 -16.54
CA SER A 151 -91.00 -43.73 -16.13
C SER A 151 -89.68 -43.69 -15.35
N HIS A 152 -89.51 -44.61 -14.39
CA HIS A 152 -88.30 -44.73 -13.61
C HIS A 152 -87.07 -45.02 -14.48
N ALA A 153 -87.16 -45.97 -15.42
CA ALA A 153 -86.08 -46.28 -16.35
C ALA A 153 -85.74 -45.08 -17.26
N HIS A 154 -86.74 -44.32 -17.70
CA HIS A 154 -86.54 -43.09 -18.46
C HIS A 154 -85.83 -42.01 -17.64
N ASP A 155 -86.27 -41.77 -16.41
CA ASP A 155 -85.66 -40.80 -15.51
C ASP A 155 -84.24 -41.20 -15.11
N GLN A 156 -83.96 -42.50 -14.94
CA GLN A 156 -82.62 -43.02 -14.69
C GLN A 156 -81.70 -42.81 -15.89
N ALA A 157 -82.14 -43.13 -17.12
CA ALA A 157 -81.37 -42.89 -18.33
C ALA A 157 -81.11 -41.38 -18.53
N LYS A 158 -82.11 -40.55 -18.23
CA LYS A 158 -81.97 -39.09 -18.25
C LYS A 158 -80.94 -38.61 -17.23
N SER A 159 -80.95 -39.16 -16.00
CA SER A 159 -79.97 -38.84 -14.97
C SER A 159 -78.55 -39.19 -15.42
N GLN A 160 -78.34 -40.40 -15.94
CA GLN A 160 -77.03 -40.84 -16.46
C GLN A 160 -76.55 -39.94 -17.61
N TRP A 161 -77.45 -39.55 -18.51
CA TRP A 161 -77.11 -38.59 -19.58
C TRP A 161 -76.67 -37.23 -19.03
N TYR A 162 -77.37 -36.69 -18.03
CA TYR A 162 -76.98 -35.42 -17.42
C TYR A 162 -75.67 -35.53 -16.64
N GLU A 163 -75.40 -36.67 -16.01
CA GLU A 163 -74.14 -36.95 -15.32
C GLU A 163 -72.96 -36.99 -16.31
N TRP A 164 -73.08 -37.73 -17.42
CA TRP A 164 -72.08 -37.73 -18.49
C TRP A 164 -71.88 -36.35 -19.09
N LYS A 165 -72.98 -35.64 -19.37
CA LYS A 165 -72.92 -34.27 -19.88
C LYS A 165 -72.20 -33.32 -18.92
N LEU A 166 -72.44 -33.45 -17.61
CA LEU A 166 -71.76 -32.64 -16.62
C LEU A 166 -70.26 -32.88 -16.64
N GLN A 167 -69.83 -34.15 -16.62
CA GLN A 167 -68.41 -34.53 -16.69
C GLN A 167 -67.72 -33.95 -17.93
N TRP A 168 -68.37 -34.04 -19.10
CA TRP A 168 -67.87 -33.46 -20.34
C TRP A 168 -67.74 -31.93 -20.29
N VAL A 169 -68.72 -31.24 -19.71
CA VAL A 169 -68.69 -29.78 -19.56
C VAL A 169 -67.63 -29.34 -18.54
N GLU A 170 -67.46 -30.08 -17.45
CA GLU A 170 -66.41 -29.83 -16.45
C GLU A 170 -65.01 -29.96 -17.08
N GLN A 171 -64.78 -30.97 -17.92
CA GLN A 171 -63.51 -31.13 -18.64
C GLN A 171 -63.24 -29.99 -19.63
N LEU A 172 -64.27 -29.51 -20.36
CA LEU A 172 -64.13 -28.33 -21.21
C LEU A 172 -63.83 -27.08 -20.40
N GLN A 173 -64.49 -26.91 -19.26
CA GLN A 173 -64.24 -25.79 -18.37
C GLN A 173 -62.81 -25.82 -17.85
N GLU A 174 -62.32 -26.97 -17.40
CA GLU A 174 -60.94 -27.13 -16.94
C GLU A 174 -59.93 -26.77 -18.04
N THR A 175 -60.19 -27.20 -19.28
CA THR A 175 -59.33 -26.89 -20.44
C THR A 175 -59.34 -25.38 -20.74
N ALA A 176 -60.50 -24.73 -20.67
CA ALA A 176 -60.62 -23.29 -20.86
C ALA A 176 -59.96 -22.49 -19.71
N ASP A 177 -60.08 -22.94 -18.47
CA ASP A 177 -59.46 -22.34 -17.29
C ASP A 177 -57.93 -22.46 -17.35
N GLN A 178 -57.39 -23.60 -17.79
CA GLN A 178 -55.96 -23.77 -18.06
C GLN A 178 -55.48 -22.81 -19.16
N GLY A 179 -56.18 -22.77 -20.30
CA GLY A 179 -55.84 -21.83 -21.38
C GLY A 179 -55.91 -20.36 -20.94
N PHE A 180 -56.85 -20.01 -20.05
CA PHE A 180 -56.92 -18.67 -19.46
C PHE A 180 -55.73 -18.37 -18.54
N ALA A 181 -55.35 -19.31 -17.68
CA ALA A 181 -54.19 -19.16 -16.79
C ALA A 181 -52.88 -18.99 -17.57
N ASP A 182 -52.71 -19.73 -18.67
CA ASP A 182 -51.55 -19.59 -19.56
C ASP A 182 -51.51 -18.19 -20.20
N LEU A 183 -52.64 -17.67 -20.68
CA LEU A 183 -52.72 -16.31 -21.23
C LEU A 183 -52.44 -15.23 -20.18
N GLU A 184 -52.86 -15.43 -18.93
CA GLU A 184 -52.56 -14.50 -17.84
C GLU A 184 -51.06 -14.50 -17.50
N ALA A 185 -50.41 -15.67 -17.55
CA ALA A 185 -48.97 -15.79 -17.38
C ALA A 185 -48.22 -15.07 -18.51
N ASP A 186 -48.63 -15.28 -19.76
CA ASP A 186 -48.05 -14.61 -20.93
C ASP A 186 -48.22 -13.08 -20.85
N ALA A 187 -49.40 -12.60 -20.43
CA ALA A 187 -49.65 -11.18 -20.24
C ALA A 187 -48.67 -10.55 -19.22
N LYS A 188 -48.41 -11.23 -18.09
CA LYS A 188 -47.44 -10.79 -17.09
C LYS A 188 -46.01 -10.75 -17.64
N VAL A 189 -45.62 -11.73 -18.46
CA VAL A 189 -44.31 -11.74 -19.13
C VAL A 189 -44.20 -10.56 -20.11
N LEU A 190 -45.23 -10.33 -20.93
CA LEU A 190 -45.27 -9.23 -21.89
C LEU A 190 -45.25 -7.86 -21.21
N GLU A 191 -45.95 -7.68 -20.09
CA GLU A 191 -45.88 -6.44 -19.30
C GLU A 191 -44.45 -6.17 -18.81
N SER A 192 -43.77 -7.20 -18.30
CA SER A 192 -42.40 -7.07 -17.81
C SER A 192 -41.43 -6.71 -18.94
N LEU A 193 -41.57 -7.34 -20.11
CA LEU A 193 -40.73 -7.08 -21.28
C LEU A 193 -41.02 -5.69 -21.85
N THR A 194 -42.29 -5.32 -21.96
CA THR A 194 -42.71 -3.99 -22.43
C THR A 194 -42.12 -2.90 -21.56
N ARG A 195 -42.11 -3.09 -20.23
CA ARG A 195 -41.49 -2.15 -19.30
C ARG A 195 -39.98 -2.02 -19.53
N GLN A 196 -39.27 -3.13 -19.64
CA GLN A 196 -37.83 -3.12 -19.94
C GLN A 196 -37.52 -2.43 -21.27
N VAL A 197 -38.32 -2.71 -22.30
CA VAL A 197 -38.16 -2.07 -23.61
C VAL A 197 -38.47 -0.59 -23.51
N GLN A 198 -39.55 -0.17 -22.83
CA GLN A 198 -39.87 1.26 -22.63
C GLN A 198 -38.79 2.02 -21.88
N ASP A 199 -38.09 1.37 -20.94
CA ASP A 199 -36.97 1.97 -20.22
C ASP A 199 -35.72 2.15 -21.12
N LEU A 200 -35.46 1.21 -22.05
CA LEU A 200 -34.29 1.24 -22.96
C LEU A 200 -34.51 2.03 -24.25
N LEU A 201 -35.76 2.14 -24.70
CA LEU A 201 -36.12 2.81 -25.95
C LEU A 201 -35.72 4.29 -26.03
N PRO A 202 -35.81 5.12 -24.96
CA PRO A 202 -35.35 6.50 -25.03
C PRO A 202 -33.83 6.60 -25.21
N SER A 203 -33.03 5.80 -24.50
CA SER A 203 -31.57 5.85 -24.65
C SER A 203 -31.12 5.40 -26.03
N LEU A 204 -31.75 4.37 -26.59
CA LEU A 204 -31.45 3.90 -27.94
C LEU A 204 -31.85 4.92 -29.01
N ARG A 205 -32.95 5.66 -28.80
CA ARG A 205 -33.33 6.78 -29.67
C ARG A 205 -32.33 7.92 -29.60
N GLU A 206 -31.84 8.25 -28.41
CA GLU A 206 -30.80 9.27 -28.24
C GLU A 206 -29.49 8.87 -28.94
N GLU A 207 -29.05 7.63 -28.77
CA GLU A 207 -27.87 7.09 -29.47
C GLU A 207 -28.06 7.12 -31.00
N TYR A 208 -29.24 6.74 -31.48
CA TYR A 208 -29.55 6.78 -32.90
C TYR A 208 -29.54 8.22 -33.46
N GLU A 209 -30.12 9.17 -32.74
CA GLU A 209 -30.09 10.57 -33.12
C GLU A 209 -28.66 11.15 -33.10
N GLN A 210 -27.83 10.75 -32.13
CA GLN A 210 -26.43 11.16 -32.07
C GLN A 210 -25.65 10.61 -33.26
N ALA A 211 -25.79 9.32 -33.55
CA ALA A 211 -25.14 8.68 -34.68
C ALA A 211 -25.55 9.29 -36.03
N ILE A 212 -26.83 9.65 -36.20
CA ILE A 212 -27.28 10.38 -37.40
C ILE A 212 -26.61 11.75 -37.49
N ARG A 213 -26.56 12.52 -36.39
CA ARG A 213 -25.93 13.84 -36.39
C ARG A 213 -24.44 13.76 -36.71
N GLU A 214 -23.73 12.78 -36.16
CA GLU A 214 -22.32 12.54 -36.46
C GLU A 214 -22.14 12.17 -37.94
N LEU A 215 -22.97 11.27 -38.47
CA LEU A 215 -22.95 10.89 -39.88
C LEU A 215 -23.23 12.10 -40.80
N GLU A 216 -24.20 12.94 -40.47
CA GLU A 216 -24.50 14.17 -41.22
C GLU A 216 -23.33 15.16 -41.17
N GLN A 217 -22.64 15.28 -40.03
CA GLN A 217 -21.44 16.11 -39.89
C GLN A 217 -20.29 15.58 -40.73
N GLU A 218 -19.98 14.28 -40.63
CA GLU A 218 -18.93 13.65 -41.42
C GLU A 218 -19.22 13.75 -42.93
N GLN A 219 -20.47 13.54 -43.35
CA GLN A 219 -20.86 13.73 -44.75
C GLN A 219 -20.68 15.18 -45.20
N ALA A 220 -21.01 16.16 -44.35
CA ALA A 220 -20.79 17.57 -44.66
C ALA A 220 -19.30 17.92 -44.76
N GLU A 221 -18.46 17.38 -43.88
CA GLU A 221 -17.00 17.53 -43.93
C GLU A 221 -16.41 16.90 -45.18
N VAL A 222 -16.84 15.68 -45.54
CA VAL A 222 -16.42 15.00 -46.77
C VAL A 222 -16.84 15.80 -48.00
N ASP A 223 -18.08 16.30 -48.05
CA ASP A 223 -18.57 17.18 -49.11
C ASP A 223 -17.73 18.47 -49.21
N GLU A 224 -17.33 19.06 -48.09
CA GLU A 224 -16.47 20.25 -48.04
C GLU A 224 -15.04 19.94 -48.54
N LEU A 225 -14.49 18.79 -48.15
CA LEU A 225 -13.21 18.27 -48.64
C LEU A 225 -13.25 17.98 -50.14
N GLU A 226 -14.34 17.43 -50.66
CA GLU A 226 -14.53 17.16 -52.09
C GLU A 226 -14.71 18.44 -52.92
N ARG A 227 -15.35 19.47 -52.35
CA ARG A 227 -15.52 20.79 -52.98
C ARG A 227 -14.25 21.65 -52.90
N SER A 228 -13.35 21.35 -51.97
CA SER A 228 -12.07 22.04 -51.81
C SER A 228 -11.11 21.73 -52.96
N ASP A 229 -10.05 22.53 -53.08
CA ASP A 229 -9.05 22.33 -54.14
C ASP A 229 -8.25 21.04 -53.90
N GLN A 230 -8.64 20.00 -54.64
CA GLN A 230 -8.07 18.67 -54.51
C GLN A 230 -6.61 18.60 -54.97
N SER A 231 -6.15 19.55 -55.78
CA SER A 231 -4.74 19.64 -56.17
C SER A 231 -3.89 20.08 -54.98
N TYR A 232 -4.32 21.13 -54.27
CA TYR A 232 -3.67 21.62 -53.05
C TYR A 232 -3.68 20.58 -51.92
N LEU A 233 -4.78 19.84 -51.73
CA LEU A 233 -4.85 18.76 -50.73
C LEU A 233 -3.91 17.60 -51.06
N ASN A 234 -3.74 17.25 -52.33
CA ASN A 234 -2.78 16.22 -52.74
C ASN A 234 -1.33 16.68 -52.55
N GLU A 235 -1.02 17.96 -52.80
CA GLU A 235 0.28 18.55 -52.48
C GLU A 235 0.58 18.53 -50.97
N LEU A 236 -0.42 18.86 -50.14
CA LEU A 236 -0.28 18.81 -48.69
C LEU A 236 -0.09 17.37 -48.19
N LYS A 237 -0.84 16.40 -48.72
CA LYS A 237 -0.66 14.97 -48.43
C LYS A 237 0.74 14.48 -48.82
N ALA A 238 1.24 14.89 -49.99
CA ALA A 238 2.61 14.59 -50.40
C ALA A 238 3.64 15.20 -49.44
N THR A 239 3.44 16.45 -49.03
CA THR A 239 4.30 17.14 -48.05
C THR A 239 4.30 16.44 -46.69
N ILE A 240 3.14 16.00 -46.20
CA ILE A 240 3.02 15.23 -44.95
C ILE A 240 3.75 13.89 -45.08
N ALA A 241 3.56 13.16 -46.18
CA ALA A 241 4.26 11.90 -46.41
C ALA A 241 5.80 12.08 -46.48
N GLU A 242 6.28 13.16 -47.08
CA GLU A 242 7.69 13.54 -47.06
C GLU A 242 8.20 13.84 -45.65
N GLN A 243 7.40 14.55 -44.85
CA GLN A 243 7.72 14.84 -43.44
C GLN A 243 7.71 13.57 -42.59
N ASP A 244 6.77 12.65 -42.80
CA ASP A 244 6.72 11.35 -42.12
C ASP A 244 7.96 10.51 -42.44
N PHE A 245 8.37 10.48 -43.71
CA PHE A 245 9.62 9.83 -44.11
C PHE A 245 10.84 10.44 -43.40
N ALA A 246 10.90 11.77 -43.29
CA ALA A 246 11.96 12.46 -42.56
C ALA A 246 11.89 12.21 -41.04
N LEU A 247 10.70 12.11 -40.45
CA LEU A 247 10.54 11.76 -39.04
C LEU A 247 10.99 10.33 -38.76
N ASP A 248 10.67 9.40 -39.65
CA ASP A 248 11.11 8.01 -39.51
C ASP A 248 12.63 7.89 -39.68
N SER A 249 13.25 8.63 -40.59
CA SER A 249 14.72 8.68 -40.68
C SER A 249 15.35 9.27 -39.41
N PHE A 250 14.79 10.33 -38.84
CA PHE A 250 15.25 10.86 -37.55
C PHE A 250 15.03 9.88 -36.40
N ARG A 251 13.92 9.12 -36.39
CA ARG A 251 13.70 8.07 -35.39
C ARG A 251 14.74 6.97 -35.49
N THR A 252 15.12 6.56 -36.71
CA THR A 252 16.20 5.58 -36.90
C THR A 252 17.56 6.16 -36.49
N GLU A 253 17.86 7.41 -36.81
CA GLU A 253 19.10 8.05 -36.35
C GLU A 253 19.17 8.18 -34.83
N ILE A 254 18.05 8.52 -34.18
CA ILE A 254 17.95 8.58 -32.71
C ILE A 254 18.15 7.18 -32.11
N SER A 255 17.56 6.14 -32.69
CA SER A 255 17.71 4.78 -32.17
C SER A 255 19.16 4.28 -32.34
N GLU A 256 19.80 4.56 -33.47
CA GLU A 256 21.21 4.28 -33.70
C GLU A 256 22.12 5.06 -32.76
N SER A 257 21.85 6.36 -32.54
CA SER A 257 22.59 7.21 -31.63
C SER A 257 22.46 6.72 -30.18
N LYS A 258 21.25 6.33 -29.76
CA LYS A 258 21.02 5.70 -28.45
C LYS A 258 21.77 4.38 -28.31
N ALA A 259 21.78 3.54 -29.33
CA ALA A 259 22.55 2.29 -29.31
C ALA A 259 24.07 2.56 -29.23
N LYS A 260 24.57 3.57 -29.95
CA LYS A 260 25.98 4.01 -29.85
C LYS A 260 26.30 4.54 -28.45
N LEU A 261 25.41 5.34 -27.86
CA LEU A 261 25.57 5.84 -26.49
C LEU A 261 25.59 4.70 -25.47
N ALA A 262 24.68 3.73 -25.59
CA ALA A 262 24.63 2.56 -24.71
C ALA A 262 25.93 1.74 -24.79
N ASN A 263 26.44 1.49 -26.00
CA ASN A 263 27.71 0.80 -26.19
C ASN A 263 28.90 1.59 -25.64
N LEU A 264 28.88 2.93 -25.73
CA LEU A 264 29.93 3.79 -25.18
C LEU A 264 29.86 3.85 -23.65
N SER A 265 28.66 3.89 -23.05
CA SER A 265 28.50 3.85 -21.59
C SER A 265 28.94 2.50 -21.03
N GLU A 266 28.60 1.40 -21.69
CA GLU A 266 29.07 0.06 -21.28
C GLU A 266 30.60 -0.03 -21.33
N LYS A 267 31.21 0.46 -22.41
CA LYS A 267 32.68 0.54 -22.51
C LYS A 267 33.30 1.46 -21.45
N LEU A 268 32.63 2.56 -21.12
CA LEU A 268 33.10 3.48 -20.08
C LEU A 268 33.06 2.78 -18.71
N GLU A 269 31.96 2.11 -18.38
CA GLU A 269 31.82 1.33 -17.15
C GLU A 269 32.87 0.20 -17.08
N GLU A 270 33.12 -0.50 -18.19
CA GLU A 270 34.18 -1.51 -18.28
C GLU A 270 35.56 -0.89 -18.01
N ILE A 271 35.89 0.25 -18.63
CA ILE A 271 37.16 0.95 -18.41
C ILE A 271 37.27 1.48 -16.97
N GLU A 272 36.19 2.00 -16.39
CA GLU A 272 36.17 2.45 -15.00
C GLU A 272 36.38 1.30 -14.03
N GLN A 273 35.77 0.15 -14.30
CA GLN A 273 35.97 -1.06 -13.52
C GLN A 273 37.41 -1.57 -13.66
N GLN A 274 37.96 -1.66 -14.87
CA GLN A 274 39.36 -2.00 -15.11
C GLN A 274 40.33 -1.02 -14.43
N LYS A 275 40.02 0.28 -14.45
CA LYS A 275 40.78 1.31 -13.75
C LYS A 275 40.73 1.07 -12.24
N LYS A 276 39.55 0.79 -11.68
CA LYS A 276 39.38 0.52 -10.26
C LYS A 276 40.16 -0.73 -9.82
N GLU A 277 40.08 -1.81 -10.59
CA GLU A 277 40.85 -3.03 -10.35
C GLU A 277 42.35 -2.79 -10.45
N SER A 278 42.80 -2.04 -11.47
CA SER A 278 44.21 -1.67 -11.62
C SER A 278 44.69 -0.79 -10.47
N MET A 279 43.89 0.18 -10.02
CA MET A 279 44.21 1.03 -8.87
C MET A 279 44.28 0.23 -7.57
N GLN A 280 43.38 -0.74 -7.37
CA GLN A 280 43.44 -1.65 -6.23
C GLN A 280 44.71 -2.50 -6.28
N ALA A 281 45.04 -3.07 -7.44
CA ALA A 281 46.26 -3.85 -7.62
C ALA A 281 47.52 -3.00 -7.37
N ILE A 282 47.56 -1.74 -7.83
CA ILE A 282 48.65 -0.79 -7.55
C ILE A 282 48.72 -0.51 -6.05
N SER A 283 47.61 -0.20 -5.40
CA SER A 283 47.56 0.05 -3.95
C SER A 283 48.05 -1.15 -3.14
N ASP A 284 47.66 -2.37 -3.52
CA ASP A 284 48.09 -3.58 -2.84
C ASP A 284 49.57 -3.86 -3.09
N ALA A 285 50.06 -3.66 -4.31
CA ALA A 285 51.48 -3.78 -4.64
C ALA A 285 52.32 -2.72 -3.92
N GLU A 286 51.86 -1.47 -3.84
CA GLU A 286 52.49 -0.39 -3.08
C GLU A 286 52.48 -0.70 -1.58
N ARG A 287 51.38 -1.23 -1.04
CA ARG A 287 51.31 -1.68 0.35
C ARG A 287 52.29 -2.80 0.62
N MET A 288 52.38 -3.80 -0.26
CA MET A 288 53.36 -4.88 -0.15
C MET A 288 54.79 -4.38 -0.28
N ALA A 289 55.07 -3.47 -1.23
CA ALA A 289 56.38 -2.85 -1.42
C ALA A 289 56.76 -1.97 -0.23
N HIS A 290 55.82 -1.22 0.34
CA HIS A 290 56.01 -0.43 1.55
C HIS A 290 56.24 -1.33 2.76
N VAL A 291 55.53 -2.46 2.89
CA VAL A 291 55.78 -3.44 3.94
C VAL A 291 57.16 -4.09 3.74
N GLN A 292 57.56 -4.45 2.53
CA GLN A 292 58.89 -5.02 2.28
C GLN A 292 60.03 -4.02 2.44
N LYS A 293 59.83 -2.76 2.07
CA LYS A 293 60.85 -1.70 2.12
C LYS A 293 60.96 -1.08 3.51
N ASN A 294 59.83 -0.83 4.17
CA ASN A 294 59.75 -0.06 5.43
C ASN A 294 59.47 -0.92 6.68
N SER A 295 59.23 -2.23 6.53
CA SER A 295 58.98 -3.16 7.67
C SER A 295 60.11 -4.16 7.90
N THR A 296 61.34 -3.84 7.50
CA THR A 296 62.54 -4.45 8.07
C THR A 296 62.63 -4.02 9.53
N LYS A 297 62.79 -4.96 10.48
CA LYS A 297 62.98 -4.64 11.92
C LYS A 297 63.99 -3.50 12.11
N ALA A 298 65.03 -3.45 11.27
CA ALA A 298 66.05 -2.40 11.26
C ALA A 298 65.53 -0.97 11.02
N GLU A 299 64.53 -0.75 10.16
CA GLU A 299 64.01 0.60 9.91
C GLU A 299 63.12 1.10 11.04
N VAL A 300 62.34 0.20 11.66
CA VAL A 300 61.59 0.52 12.88
C VAL A 300 62.53 0.93 14.01
N PHE A 301 63.69 0.26 14.16
CA PHE A 301 64.71 0.69 15.13
C PHE A 301 65.37 2.01 14.75
N LYS A 302 65.71 2.24 13.47
CA LYS A 302 66.26 3.53 13.03
C LYS A 302 65.30 4.70 13.28
N LEU A 303 64.03 4.56 12.91
CA LEU A 303 63.02 5.61 13.14
C LEU A 303 62.77 5.85 14.62
N ARG A 304 62.83 4.78 15.44
CA ARG A 304 62.78 4.91 16.89
C ARG A 304 64.00 5.66 17.43
N ASP A 305 65.21 5.32 16.98
CA ASP A 305 66.45 5.98 17.40
C ASP A 305 66.46 7.45 16.96
N GLU A 306 65.97 7.75 15.75
CA GLU A 306 65.80 9.11 15.26
C GLU A 306 64.78 9.87 16.13
N LEU A 307 63.62 9.28 16.42
CA LEU A 307 62.62 9.88 17.30
C LEU A 307 63.19 10.13 18.70
N ASP A 308 63.87 9.15 19.29
CA ASP A 308 64.51 9.26 20.60
C ASP A 308 65.60 10.35 20.59
N SER A 309 66.35 10.48 19.49
CA SER A 309 67.35 11.54 19.33
C SER A 309 66.72 12.93 19.29
N ILE A 310 65.62 13.12 18.55
CA ILE A 310 64.89 14.38 18.45
C ILE A 310 64.24 14.75 19.80
N GLN A 311 63.63 13.76 20.47
CA GLN A 311 63.05 13.92 21.80
C GLN A 311 64.09 14.34 22.83
N ASN A 312 65.28 13.74 22.79
CA ASN A 312 66.38 14.08 23.69
C ASN A 312 66.99 15.45 23.38
N LEU A 313 67.07 15.84 22.10
CA LEU A 313 67.60 17.15 21.68
C LEU A 313 66.69 18.31 22.12
N HIS A 314 65.38 18.14 21.99
CA HIS A 314 64.41 19.20 22.29
C HIS A 314 63.80 19.08 23.70
N TYR A 315 64.11 18.02 24.45
CA TYR A 315 63.55 17.70 25.77
C TYR A 315 62.02 17.48 25.78
N TRP A 316 61.38 17.41 24.62
CA TRP A 316 59.95 17.18 24.49
C TRP A 316 59.67 15.72 24.14
N ARG A 317 58.78 15.09 24.90
CA ARG A 317 58.29 13.74 24.62
C ARG A 317 56.77 13.75 24.50
N PRO A 318 56.20 13.25 23.40
CA PRO A 318 54.76 13.09 23.31
C PRO A 318 54.29 11.99 24.26
N SER A 319 53.34 12.30 25.14
CA SER A 319 52.70 11.32 26.02
C SER A 319 51.39 10.84 25.40
N LYS A 320 50.56 11.79 24.95
CA LYS A 320 49.24 11.51 24.40
C LYS A 320 48.92 12.50 23.29
N ILE A 321 48.49 12.00 22.13
CA ILE A 321 48.08 12.83 20.99
C ILE A 321 46.69 12.37 20.57
N GLN A 322 45.68 13.16 20.89
CA GLN A 322 44.29 12.97 20.47
C GLN A 322 43.76 14.25 19.81
N SER A 323 42.65 14.14 19.07
CA SER A 323 42.05 15.29 18.38
C SER A 323 41.55 16.38 19.32
N ASP A 324 41.26 16.00 20.56
CA ASP A 324 40.68 16.80 21.64
C ASP A 324 41.70 17.17 22.74
N MET A 325 42.85 16.50 22.82
CA MET A 325 43.87 16.78 23.83
C MET A 325 45.26 16.32 23.39
N ILE A 326 46.25 17.17 23.58
CA ILE A 326 47.66 16.87 23.35
C ILE A 326 48.43 17.04 24.65
N GLU A 327 49.12 15.99 25.08
CA GLU A 327 49.95 15.97 26.26
C GLU A 327 51.41 15.73 25.89
N LEU A 328 52.28 16.65 26.32
CA LEU A 328 53.70 16.61 26.06
C LEU A 328 54.46 16.71 27.38
N ILE A 329 55.52 15.91 27.53
CA ILE A 329 56.40 15.94 28.70
C ILE A 329 57.66 16.71 28.34
N TYR A 330 57.97 17.75 29.11
CA TYR A 330 59.20 18.54 29.00
C TYR A 330 60.22 18.20 30.08
N ASP A 331 61.49 18.05 29.70
CA ASP A 331 62.64 17.68 30.56
C ASP A 331 62.37 16.46 31.46
N SER A 332 61.48 15.56 31.02
CA SER A 332 60.99 14.42 31.83
C SER A 332 60.42 14.82 33.20
N ARG A 333 59.96 16.06 33.39
CA ARG A 333 59.48 16.58 34.69
C ARG A 333 58.16 17.30 34.64
N TYR A 334 57.83 17.89 33.50
CA TYR A 334 56.68 18.77 33.40
C TYR A 334 55.74 18.26 32.33
N LEU A 335 54.50 17.98 32.71
CA LEU A 335 53.44 17.61 31.81
C LEU A 335 52.74 18.87 31.34
N VAL A 336 52.75 19.08 30.03
CA VAL A 336 52.07 20.16 29.33
C VAL A 336 50.82 19.59 28.70
N SER A 337 49.67 19.98 29.23
CA SER A 337 48.37 19.58 28.69
C SER A 337 47.79 20.72 27.87
N ILE A 338 47.50 20.41 26.61
CA ILE A 338 46.95 21.33 25.62
C ILE A 338 45.61 20.76 25.14
N PRO A 339 44.49 21.16 25.77
CA PRO A 339 43.16 20.84 25.26
C PRO A 339 43.00 21.40 23.85
N CYS A 340 42.37 20.64 22.97
CA CYS A 340 42.23 20.94 21.55
C CYS A 340 40.80 20.68 21.06
N THR A 341 40.41 21.30 19.95
CA THR A 341 39.24 20.91 19.16
C THR A 341 39.68 20.71 17.72
N LYS A 342 39.70 19.46 17.22
CA LYS A 342 40.27 19.11 15.91
C LYS A 342 41.73 19.62 15.77
N PHE A 343 42.57 19.34 16.77
CA PHE A 343 43.98 19.77 16.85
C PHE A 343 44.23 21.30 16.91
N LYS A 344 43.18 22.11 17.08
CA LYS A 344 43.31 23.55 17.39
C LYS A 344 43.31 23.77 18.90
N PRO A 345 44.31 24.43 19.48
CA PRO A 345 44.46 24.54 20.93
C PRO A 345 43.44 25.50 21.57
N VAL A 346 42.85 25.08 22.68
CA VAL A 346 41.99 25.91 23.55
C VAL A 346 42.89 26.59 24.59
N ARG A 347 43.29 27.83 24.30
CA ARG A 347 44.34 28.55 25.06
C ARG A 347 44.02 28.75 26.53
N HIS A 348 42.75 28.97 26.88
CA HIS A 348 42.31 29.28 28.24
C HIS A 348 42.37 28.08 29.20
N GLU A 349 42.45 26.86 28.66
CA GLU A 349 42.55 25.61 29.44
C GLU A 349 43.95 25.00 29.41
N PHE A 350 44.93 25.72 28.84
CA PHE A 350 46.32 25.33 28.84
C PHE A 350 46.84 25.16 30.27
N SER A 351 47.47 24.03 30.57
CA SER A 351 48.02 23.79 31.90
C SER A 351 49.39 23.13 31.85
N VAL A 352 50.24 23.54 32.78
CA VAL A 352 51.54 22.91 33.01
C VAL A 352 51.56 22.38 34.43
N THR A 353 51.73 21.07 34.58
CA THR A 353 51.80 20.40 35.87
C THR A 353 53.15 19.71 36.04
N ARG A 354 53.62 19.61 37.28
CA ARG A 354 54.82 18.84 37.60
C ARG A 354 54.45 17.37 37.72
N LEU A 355 55.20 16.49 37.09
CA LEU A 355 55.04 15.05 37.22
C LEU A 355 55.24 14.63 38.69
N THR A 356 54.34 13.77 39.15
CA THR A 356 54.29 13.30 40.55
C THR A 356 55.26 12.16 40.84
N ASP A 357 55.86 11.56 39.81
CA ASP A 357 56.79 10.43 39.92
C ASP A 357 58.06 10.82 40.72
N PRO A 358 58.39 10.11 41.82
CA PRO A 358 59.60 10.35 42.61
C PRO A 358 60.89 10.28 41.79
N SER A 359 60.94 9.51 40.70
CA SER A 359 62.13 9.37 39.83
C SER A 359 62.52 10.67 39.12
N THR A 360 61.57 11.59 38.98
CA THR A 360 61.74 12.87 38.26
C THR A 360 62.11 14.04 39.19
N ARG A 361 62.22 13.78 40.50
CA ARG A 361 62.54 14.80 41.52
C ARG A 361 64.04 15.09 41.56
N ARG A 362 64.47 16.17 40.90
CA ARG A 362 65.81 16.76 41.14
C ARG A 362 65.73 17.94 42.11
N ARG A 363 66.83 18.15 42.85
CA ARG A 363 67.05 19.36 43.65
C ARG A 363 67.07 20.58 42.72
N ASP A 364 66.30 21.59 43.07
CA ASP A 364 66.23 22.85 42.35
C ASP A 364 66.85 23.93 43.24
N ASP A 365 68.00 24.47 42.84
CA ASP A 365 68.71 25.49 43.60
C ASP A 365 68.01 26.86 43.54
N PHE A 366 67.12 27.06 42.57
CA PHE A 366 66.35 28.30 42.38
C PHE A 366 64.86 28.02 42.12
N PRO A 367 64.09 27.48 43.09
CA PRO A 367 62.70 27.07 42.89
C PRO A 367 61.77 28.22 42.50
N LYS A 368 62.06 29.45 42.96
CA LYS A 368 61.29 30.65 42.62
C LYS A 368 61.47 31.07 41.15
N LEU A 369 62.64 30.82 40.57
CA LEU A 369 62.88 31.05 39.13
C LEU A 369 62.03 30.08 38.29
N THR A 370 62.00 28.82 38.70
CA THR A 370 61.18 27.77 38.08
C THR A 370 59.69 28.13 38.15
N GLU A 371 59.19 28.47 39.33
CA GLU A 371 57.80 28.89 39.54
C GLU A 371 57.43 30.10 38.68
N TYR A 372 58.31 31.10 38.62
CA TYR A 372 58.13 32.27 37.77
C TYR A 372 58.03 31.88 36.29
N SER A 373 58.95 31.05 35.78
CA SER A 373 58.95 30.64 34.37
C SER A 373 57.68 29.90 33.95
N PHE A 374 57.05 29.13 34.85
CA PHE A 374 55.77 28.48 34.58
C PHE A 374 54.60 29.44 34.59
N LYS A 375 54.49 30.28 35.63
CA LYS A 375 53.41 31.27 35.73
C LYS A 375 53.46 32.27 34.59
N ALA A 376 54.65 32.79 34.30
CA ALA A 376 54.88 33.74 33.23
C ALA A 376 54.65 33.10 31.84
N GLY A 377 55.13 31.87 31.63
CA GLY A 377 54.91 31.14 30.38
C GLY A 377 53.45 30.78 30.12
N MET A 378 52.72 30.29 31.14
CA MET A 378 51.29 30.03 31.04
C MET A 378 50.50 31.31 30.74
N HIS A 379 50.79 32.39 31.48
CA HIS A 379 50.14 33.68 31.26
C HIS A 379 50.36 34.19 29.83
N GLN A 380 51.59 34.09 29.32
CA GLN A 380 51.94 34.52 27.96
C GLN A 380 51.19 33.71 26.89
N VAL A 381 51.10 32.39 27.04
CA VAL A 381 50.35 31.54 26.09
C VAL A 381 48.84 31.83 26.14
N MET A 382 48.29 32.15 27.32
CA MET A 382 46.87 32.49 27.48
C MET A 382 46.51 33.86 26.92
N THR A 383 47.42 34.84 27.00
CA THR A 383 47.17 36.23 26.56
C THR A 383 47.58 36.51 25.12
N ASP A 384 48.55 35.78 24.55
CA ASP A 384 49.03 36.01 23.19
C ASP A 384 48.02 35.52 22.14
N GLN A 385 47.36 36.48 21.48
CA GLN A 385 46.34 36.19 20.47
C GLN A 385 46.90 35.54 19.19
N THR A 386 48.21 35.63 18.97
CA THR A 386 48.88 35.18 17.74
C THR A 386 49.08 33.67 17.64
N ILE A 387 48.83 32.92 18.73
CA ILE A 387 49.12 31.49 18.83
C ILE A 387 47.99 30.63 18.26
N VAL A 388 47.98 30.37 16.96
CA VAL A 388 46.92 29.61 16.28
C VAL A 388 47.10 28.09 16.40
N ASN A 389 48.34 27.61 16.51
CA ASN A 389 48.66 26.18 16.43
C ASN A 389 49.48 25.67 17.63
N VAL A 390 49.37 24.37 17.92
CA VAL A 390 50.10 23.67 19.00
C VAL A 390 51.62 23.84 18.86
N ARG A 391 52.14 23.81 17.63
CA ARG A 391 53.56 24.05 17.35
C ARG A 391 54.05 25.39 17.90
N GLN A 392 53.24 26.45 17.78
CA GLN A 392 53.61 27.77 18.28
C GLN A 392 53.64 27.79 19.81
N ILE A 393 52.71 27.08 20.48
CA ILE A 393 52.75 26.90 21.94
C ILE A 393 54.06 26.23 22.36
N VAL A 394 54.40 25.10 21.73
CA VAL A 394 55.62 24.34 22.05
C VAL A 394 56.87 25.18 21.82
N HIS A 395 56.97 25.89 20.70
CA HIS A 395 58.10 26.78 20.42
C HIS A 395 58.22 27.89 21.47
N ARG A 396 57.13 28.60 21.78
CA ARG A 396 57.12 29.67 22.78
C ARG A 396 57.54 29.16 24.16
N MET A 397 56.97 28.05 24.61
CA MET A 397 57.33 27.43 25.88
C MET A 397 58.79 26.99 25.90
N SER A 398 59.30 26.45 24.78
CA SER A 398 60.70 26.05 24.64
C SER A 398 61.63 27.24 24.78
N ASP A 399 61.32 28.37 24.13
CA ASP A 399 62.12 29.60 24.20
C ASP A 399 62.19 30.13 25.64
N ILE A 400 61.06 30.17 26.34
CA ILE A 400 60.96 30.65 27.73
C ILE A 400 61.74 29.75 28.68
N TRP A 401 61.62 28.43 28.52
CA TRP A 401 62.33 27.49 29.37
C TRP A 401 63.81 27.39 29.05
N ALA A 402 64.21 27.57 27.79
CA ALA A 402 65.61 27.72 27.42
C ALA A 402 66.21 29.00 28.03
N ALA A 403 65.51 30.13 27.97
CA ALA A 403 65.90 31.37 28.65
C ALA A 403 66.02 31.18 30.17
N CYS A 404 65.06 30.49 30.78
CA CYS A 404 65.10 30.12 32.20
C CYS A 404 66.31 29.23 32.55
N ALA A 405 66.64 28.24 31.70
CA ALA A 405 67.78 27.36 31.89
C ALA A 405 69.12 28.12 31.80
N GLN A 406 69.24 29.05 30.85
CA GLN A 406 70.42 29.91 30.72
C GLN A 406 70.58 30.85 31.92
N LEU A 407 69.50 31.51 32.36
CA LEU A 407 69.52 32.37 33.55
C LEU A 407 69.85 31.59 34.82
N ARG A 408 69.32 30.36 34.94
CA ARG A 408 69.67 29.48 36.04
C ARG A 408 71.17 29.22 36.09
N GLN A 409 71.79 28.90 34.94
CA GLN A 409 73.24 28.70 34.88
C GLN A 409 74.02 29.95 35.31
N GLN A 410 73.57 31.14 34.89
CA GLN A 410 74.17 32.42 35.31
C GLN A 410 74.04 32.64 36.82
N PHE A 411 72.87 32.37 37.40
CA PHE A 411 72.68 32.49 38.86
C PHE A 411 73.46 31.43 39.62
N THR A 412 73.65 30.24 39.06
CA THR A 412 74.54 29.24 39.65
C THR A 412 75.97 29.77 39.69
N PHE A 413 76.51 30.30 38.58
CA PHE A 413 77.85 30.90 38.57
C PHE A 413 77.99 32.07 39.53
N LEU A 414 76.99 32.95 39.56
CA LEU A 414 76.93 34.06 40.50
C LEU A 414 76.92 33.55 41.95
N GLY A 415 76.13 32.52 42.22
CA GLY A 415 76.00 31.84 43.50
C GLY A 415 77.28 31.17 44.01
N VAL A 416 78.20 30.79 43.12
CA VAL A 416 79.51 30.23 43.51
C VAL A 416 80.37 31.28 44.24
N LYS A 417 80.37 32.53 43.77
CA LYS A 417 81.23 33.60 44.32
C LYS A 417 80.48 34.53 45.29
N PHE A 418 79.22 34.82 44.99
CA PHE A 418 78.40 35.78 45.73
C PHE A 418 77.10 35.12 46.21
N PRO A 419 76.73 35.22 47.50
CA PRO A 419 75.45 34.74 47.97
C PRO A 419 74.30 35.36 47.17
N THR A 420 73.58 34.51 46.44
CA THR A 420 72.55 34.92 45.47
C THR A 420 71.18 34.45 45.93
N SER A 421 70.21 35.34 45.93
CA SER A 421 68.81 35.01 46.23
C SER A 421 67.89 35.53 45.13
N VAL A 422 66.93 34.70 44.72
CA VAL A 422 65.93 35.07 43.71
C VAL A 422 64.60 35.35 44.41
N ARG A 423 63.95 36.44 44.04
CA ARG A 423 62.64 36.85 44.52
C ARG A 423 61.75 37.17 43.33
N ILE A 424 60.47 36.88 43.46
CA ILE A 424 59.45 37.31 42.51
C ILE A 424 58.93 38.63 43.03
N ASP A 425 59.05 39.68 42.24
CA ASP A 425 58.52 41.00 42.57
C ASP A 425 57.05 41.07 42.15
N LEU A 426 56.18 41.11 43.15
CA LEU A 426 54.75 41.32 42.95
C LEU A 426 54.54 42.83 42.90
N SER A 427 54.96 43.49 41.82
CA SER A 427 54.68 44.91 41.64
C SER A 427 53.16 45.11 41.62
N GLY A 428 52.60 45.85 42.58
CA GLY A 428 51.17 46.11 42.65
C GLY A 428 50.68 46.86 41.41
N GLY A 429 49.88 46.19 40.58
CA GLY A 429 49.26 46.74 39.36
C GLY A 429 49.07 45.68 38.25
N ASP A 430 48.51 46.10 37.12
CA ASP A 430 48.17 45.31 35.91
C ASP A 430 49.41 44.82 35.10
N LYS A 431 50.59 44.81 35.72
CA LYS A 431 51.85 44.37 35.10
C LYS A 431 52.17 42.93 35.51
N PRO A 432 52.73 42.11 34.61
CA PRO A 432 53.17 40.77 34.96
C PRO A 432 54.21 40.85 36.08
N PRO A 433 54.24 39.87 37.00
CA PRO A 433 55.22 39.84 38.08
C PRO A 433 56.64 39.95 37.50
N GLY A 434 57.53 40.67 38.17
CA GLY A 434 58.94 40.75 37.80
C GLY A 434 59.74 39.65 38.50
N LEU A 435 60.94 39.36 37.99
CA LEU A 435 61.92 38.52 38.68
C LEU A 435 63.09 39.39 39.12
N ILE A 436 63.47 39.33 40.39
CA ILE A 436 64.63 40.04 40.93
C ILE A 436 65.64 39.02 41.46
N ALA A 437 66.84 39.04 40.91
CA ALA A 437 67.99 38.31 41.45
C ALA A 437 68.88 39.27 42.24
N VAL A 438 69.19 38.93 43.49
CA VAL A 438 69.99 39.76 44.38
C VAL A 438 71.29 39.03 44.70
N ALA A 439 72.42 39.63 44.33
CA ALA A 439 73.75 39.18 44.71
C ALA A 439 74.34 40.08 45.80
N ALA A 440 74.89 39.47 46.85
CA ALA A 440 75.54 40.19 47.94
C ALA A 440 77.06 40.27 47.73
N ILE A 441 77.58 41.48 47.56
CA ILE A 441 79.01 41.76 47.49
C ILE A 441 79.49 42.22 48.87
N LEU A 442 80.53 41.58 49.39
CA LEU A 442 81.15 41.91 50.67
C LEU A 442 82.53 42.55 50.44
N TYR A 443 82.71 43.77 50.93
CA TYR A 443 83.98 44.49 50.86
C TYR A 443 84.70 44.36 52.21
N ALA A 444 85.57 43.36 52.32
CA ALA A 444 86.26 43.04 53.57
C ALA A 444 87.12 44.21 54.07
N GLY A 445 87.84 44.89 53.17
CA GLY A 445 88.71 46.02 53.50
C GLY A 445 87.98 47.25 54.05
N LYS A 446 86.73 47.47 53.63
CA LYS A 446 85.89 48.60 54.07
C LYS A 446 84.81 48.22 55.09
N ARG A 447 84.73 46.94 55.50
CA ARG A 447 83.66 46.38 56.35
C ARG A 447 82.26 46.78 55.85
N ALA A 448 82.06 46.69 54.54
CA ALA A 448 80.84 47.14 53.88
C ALA A 448 80.18 46.02 53.08
N LYS A 449 78.88 46.16 52.83
CA LYS A 449 78.09 45.22 52.04
C LYS A 449 77.20 45.97 51.06
N ALA A 450 77.28 45.59 49.79
CA ALA A 450 76.38 46.05 48.74
C ALA A 450 75.54 44.89 48.22
N LEU A 451 74.30 45.19 47.82
CA LEU A 451 73.37 44.27 47.20
C LEU A 451 73.14 44.72 45.76
N VAL A 452 73.59 43.94 44.80
CA VAL A 452 73.33 44.16 43.39
C VAL A 452 72.03 43.44 43.03
N LYS A 453 71.02 44.20 42.61
CA LYS A 453 69.71 43.71 42.20
C LYS A 453 69.62 43.74 40.68
N PHE A 454 69.42 42.58 40.08
CA PHE A 454 69.11 42.42 38.67
C PHE A 454 67.61 42.21 38.52
N SER A 455 66.93 43.16 37.90
CA SER A 455 65.47 43.19 37.75
C SER A 455 65.11 42.83 36.31
N PHE A 456 64.50 41.66 36.14
CA PHE A 456 64.01 41.13 34.88
C PHE A 456 62.50 41.36 34.81
N ASP A 457 62.05 42.18 33.86
CA ASP A 457 60.64 42.20 33.48
C ASP A 457 60.30 40.98 32.61
N ALA A 458 59.01 40.79 32.29
CA ALA A 458 58.56 39.64 31.51
C ALA A 458 59.25 39.57 30.13
N ASP A 459 59.38 40.70 29.43
CA ASP A 459 59.99 40.75 28.10
C ASP A 459 61.50 40.50 28.13
N THR A 460 62.22 41.09 29.10
CA THR A 460 63.64 40.83 29.31
C THR A 460 63.87 39.37 29.68
N PHE A 461 62.99 38.75 30.47
CA PHE A 461 63.10 37.33 30.81
C PHE A 461 62.88 36.42 29.59
N PHE A 462 61.77 36.60 28.85
CA PHE A 462 61.42 35.72 27.74
C PHE A 462 62.39 35.76 26.56
N ARG A 463 63.07 36.90 26.38
CA ARG A 463 64.02 37.10 25.28
C ARG A 463 65.48 36.93 25.70
N TRP A 464 65.76 36.54 26.94
CA TRP A 464 67.13 36.32 27.40
C TRP A 464 67.81 35.27 26.52
N PRO A 465 69.02 35.54 25.99
CA PRO A 465 69.96 36.61 26.33
C PRO A 465 69.98 37.80 25.36
N LYS A 466 69.05 37.86 24.41
CA LYS A 466 68.96 38.99 23.44
C LYS A 466 68.57 40.31 24.10
N SER A 467 68.09 40.24 25.34
CA SER A 467 67.58 41.35 26.15
C SER A 467 68.58 41.85 27.20
N ILE A 468 69.86 41.45 27.16
CA ILE A 468 70.87 41.88 28.15
C ILE A 468 70.90 43.40 28.31
N ASP A 469 70.83 44.16 27.20
CA ASP A 469 70.86 45.63 27.21
C ASP A 469 69.66 46.27 27.92
N SER A 470 68.54 45.55 27.98
CA SER A 470 67.31 45.99 28.66
C SER A 470 67.26 45.65 30.15
N LEU A 471 68.25 44.89 30.65
CA LEU A 471 68.31 44.48 32.05
C LEU A 471 68.49 45.70 32.97
N LYS A 472 67.58 45.87 33.92
CA LYS A 472 67.69 46.90 34.95
C LYS A 472 68.56 46.40 36.10
N CYS A 473 69.53 47.21 36.51
CA CYS A 473 70.43 46.90 37.60
C CYS A 473 70.48 48.04 38.61
N ASP A 474 70.17 47.72 39.86
CA ASP A 474 70.19 48.66 41.00
C ASP A 474 71.14 48.15 42.08
N VAL A 475 71.88 49.07 42.70
CA VAL A 475 72.80 48.73 43.80
C VAL A 475 72.33 49.39 45.09
N GLU A 476 72.11 48.59 46.12
CA GLU A 476 71.72 49.04 47.46
C GLU A 476 72.85 48.76 48.45
N VAL A 477 73.32 49.77 49.16
CA VAL A 477 74.32 49.60 50.22
C VAL A 477 73.60 49.16 51.50
N ALA A 478 73.85 47.93 51.94
CA ALA A 478 73.23 47.39 53.15
C ALA A 478 73.86 47.99 54.42
N TYR A 479 75.19 48.17 54.43
CA TYR A 479 75.93 48.87 55.49
C TYR A 479 77.36 49.20 55.03
N GLY A 480 77.99 50.18 55.68
CA GLY A 480 79.40 50.55 55.49
C GLY A 480 79.64 51.83 54.67
N PRO A 481 80.87 52.37 54.67
CA PRO A 481 81.20 53.66 54.04
C PRO A 481 81.52 53.51 52.55
N ILE A 482 80.57 53.00 51.77
CA ILE A 482 80.68 52.83 50.31
C ILE A 482 79.48 53.52 49.63
N GLU A 483 79.72 54.09 48.46
CA GLU A 483 78.66 54.70 47.64
C GLU A 483 78.14 53.70 46.59
N SER A 484 76.82 53.69 46.37
CA SER A 484 76.17 52.79 45.40
C SER A 484 76.46 53.15 43.94
N THR A 485 76.67 54.44 43.64
CA THR A 485 76.83 54.98 42.28
C THR A 485 78.04 54.42 41.52
N PRO A 486 79.28 54.37 42.08
CA PRO A 486 80.42 53.78 41.36
C PRO A 486 80.25 52.28 41.11
N ILE A 487 79.68 51.55 42.07
CA ILE A 487 79.41 50.11 41.93
C ILE A 487 78.38 49.88 40.81
N GLN A 488 77.30 50.68 40.79
CA GLN A 488 76.26 50.60 39.78
C GLN A 488 76.80 50.92 38.38
N ASN A 489 77.67 51.94 38.26
CA ASN A 489 78.31 52.30 36.99
C ASN A 489 79.26 51.20 36.49
N ALA A 490 80.04 50.57 37.37
CA ALA A 490 80.91 49.45 37.02
C ALA A 490 80.10 48.24 36.54
N VAL A 491 79.09 47.82 37.30
CA VAL A 491 78.21 46.69 36.94
C VAL A 491 77.51 46.97 35.59
N ARG A 492 76.96 48.16 35.40
CA ARG A 492 76.28 48.54 34.14
C ARG A 492 77.26 48.63 32.97
N GLY A 493 78.48 49.13 33.21
CA GLY A 493 79.53 49.22 32.21
C GLY A 493 79.96 47.84 31.70
N ARG A 494 80.06 46.83 32.58
CA ARG A 494 80.34 45.46 32.17
C ARG A 494 79.20 44.82 31.41
N LEU A 495 77.96 45.00 31.89
CA LEU A 495 76.77 44.45 31.22
C LEU A 495 76.60 45.01 29.80
N ALA A 496 76.88 46.30 29.58
CA ALA A 496 76.82 46.92 28.25
C ALA A 496 77.86 46.39 27.25
N LYS A 497 78.93 45.73 27.74
CA LYS A 497 79.93 45.07 26.88
C LYS A 497 79.55 43.62 26.55
N ALA A 498 78.60 43.03 27.29
CA ALA A 498 78.17 41.66 27.06
C ALA A 498 77.29 41.59 25.82
N THR A 499 77.55 40.60 24.95
CA THR A 499 76.73 40.38 23.76
C THR A 499 75.85 39.14 23.94
N PRO A 500 74.75 39.00 23.20
CA PRO A 500 73.93 37.78 23.27
C PRO A 500 74.69 36.49 22.93
N ALA A 501 75.76 36.59 22.13
CA ALA A 501 76.63 35.46 21.77
C ALA A 501 77.70 35.16 22.84
N ASP A 502 78.11 36.18 23.60
CA ASP A 502 79.09 36.09 24.69
C ASP A 502 78.44 36.54 26.01
N ASN A 503 77.41 35.80 26.41
CA ASN A 503 76.63 36.07 27.61
C ASN A 503 77.11 35.26 28.82
N HIS A 504 78.08 34.36 28.64
CA HIS A 504 78.45 33.35 29.64
C HIS A 504 79.05 34.04 30.87
N GLY A 505 78.47 33.83 32.05
CA GLY A 505 78.94 34.46 33.28
C GLY A 505 78.78 35.99 33.34
N CYS A 506 78.06 36.64 32.42
CA CYS A 506 77.99 38.11 32.35
C CYS A 506 77.54 38.78 33.66
N LEU A 507 76.61 38.15 34.40
CA LEU A 507 76.16 38.66 35.71
C LEU A 507 77.24 38.54 36.79
N LEU A 508 78.02 37.45 36.74
CA LEU A 508 79.13 37.22 37.65
C LEU A 508 80.23 38.23 37.38
N ASP A 509 80.68 38.36 36.13
CA ASP A 509 81.71 39.32 35.72
C ASP A 509 81.34 40.75 36.11
N ALA A 510 80.07 41.13 35.92
CA ALA A 510 79.60 42.45 36.32
C ALA A 510 79.69 42.66 37.84
N CYS A 511 79.41 41.64 38.65
CA CYS A 511 79.60 41.72 40.10
C CYS A 511 81.09 41.72 40.51
N ILE A 512 81.97 41.09 39.72
CA ILE A 512 83.42 41.13 39.95
C ILE A 512 83.97 42.54 39.71
N GLU A 513 83.63 43.17 38.58
CA GLU A 513 84.01 44.57 38.32
C GLU A 513 83.44 45.53 39.38
N GLY A 514 82.25 45.21 39.92
CA GLY A 514 81.68 45.92 41.06
C GLY A 514 82.45 45.72 42.36
N SER A 515 83.00 44.53 42.61
CA SER A 515 83.84 44.28 43.80
C SER A 515 85.19 45.00 43.75
N GLU A 516 85.76 45.18 42.56
CA GLU A 516 87.07 45.82 42.38
C GLU A 516 87.05 47.35 42.62
N GLN A 517 85.88 48.00 42.64
CA GLN A 517 85.78 49.45 42.87
C GLN A 517 86.27 49.92 44.25
N TYR A 518 86.30 49.01 45.23
CA TYR A 518 86.67 49.31 46.62
C TYR A 518 87.58 48.23 47.25
N ASP A 519 88.26 47.45 46.41
CA ASP A 519 89.26 46.45 46.84
C ASP A 519 90.45 47.09 47.58
#